data_AF-A0A960U960-F1
#
_entry.id   AF-A0A960U960-F1
#
_cell.length_a   1.000
_cell.length_b   1.000
_cell.length_c   1.000
_cell.angle_alpha   90.00
_cell.angle_beta   90.00
_cell.angle_gamma   90.00
#
_symmetry.space_group_name_H-M   'P 1'
#
loop_
_entity.id
_entity.type
_entity.pdbx_description
1 polymer ?
#
loop_
_entity_poly.entity_id
_entity_poly.type
_entity_poly.pdbx_seq_one_letter_code
_entity_poly.pdbx_strand_id
1 'polypeptide(L)'
;YPDHFAFDSKSKYFDPKSKLESPTWFMVDIKFKKQFKKQVSLTEIKASKDLAKMKLIQKGTRLSIQPLTKEEFQYLLKMAGE
;
A
#
# COMPACT_ATOMS: atom_id res chain seq x y z
N TYR A 1 -14.95 3.37 -1.36
CA TYR A 1 -16.34 3.13 -0.91
C TYR A 1 -16.31 2.23 0.32
N PRO A 2 -17.38 2.10 1.12
CA PRO A 2 -17.38 1.28 2.34
C PRO A 2 -16.99 -0.18 2.05
N ASP A 3 -16.12 -0.75 2.88
CA ASP A 3 -15.68 -2.13 2.75
C ASP A 3 -16.78 -3.09 3.24
N HIS A 4 -17.40 -3.83 2.33
CA HIS A 4 -18.48 -4.76 2.68
C HIS A 4 -18.01 -5.97 3.49
N PHE A 5 -16.72 -6.34 3.42
CA PHE A 5 -16.17 -7.44 4.23
C PHE A 5 -16.12 -7.12 5.72
N ALA A 6 -16.18 -5.83 6.09
CA ALA A 6 -16.26 -5.42 7.50
C ALA A 6 -17.60 -5.77 8.15
N PHE A 7 -18.66 -6.02 7.36
CA PHE A 7 -20.01 -6.32 7.86
C PHE A 7 -20.39 -7.80 7.80
N ASP A 8 -19.60 -8.64 7.11
CA ASP A 8 -19.84 -10.07 6.99
C ASP A 8 -19.21 -10.82 8.18
N SER A 9 -20.03 -11.45 9.03
CA SER A 9 -19.56 -12.19 10.21
C SER A 9 -18.70 -13.42 9.90
N LYS A 10 -18.69 -13.89 8.65
CA LYS A 10 -17.83 -14.99 8.19
C LYS A 10 -16.49 -14.48 7.65
N SER A 11 -16.37 -13.18 7.40
CA SER A 11 -15.14 -12.57 6.91
C SER A 11 -14.07 -12.54 8.00
N LYS A 12 -12.81 -12.80 7.62
CA LYS A 12 -11.65 -12.59 8.50
C LYS A 12 -11.49 -11.12 8.93
N TYR A 13 -12.05 -10.20 8.15
CA TYR A 13 -11.97 -8.75 8.37
C TYR A 13 -13.26 -8.17 8.97
N PHE A 14 -14.16 -9.02 9.49
CA PHE A 14 -15.36 -8.60 10.17
C PHE A 14 -15.04 -7.65 11.33
N ASP A 15 -15.77 -6.53 11.41
CA ASP A 15 -15.70 -5.60 12.52
C ASP A 15 -17.11 -5.39 13.11
N PRO A 16 -17.44 -6.00 14.26
CA PRO A 16 -18.76 -5.89 14.88
C PRO A 16 -19.12 -4.47 15.31
N LYS A 17 -18.17 -3.53 15.32
CA LYS A 17 -18.41 -2.12 15.68
C LYS A 17 -18.69 -1.24 14.46
N SER A 18 -18.38 -1.69 13.25
CA SER A 18 -18.63 -0.93 12.02
C SER A 18 -20.12 -0.95 11.68
N LYS A 19 -20.69 0.21 11.33
CA LYS A 19 -22.12 0.35 10.99
C LYS A 19 -22.29 0.83 9.54
N LEU A 20 -23.38 0.47 8.88
CA LEU A 20 -23.62 0.83 7.47
C LEU A 20 -23.81 2.35 7.31
N GLU A 21 -24.44 3.01 8.28
CA GLU A 21 -24.70 4.45 8.29
C GLU A 21 -23.44 5.27 8.61
N SER A 22 -22.46 4.65 9.26
CA SER A 22 -21.19 5.27 9.66
C SER A 22 -20.04 4.24 9.56
N PRO A 23 -19.63 3.86 8.34
CA PRO A 23 -18.66 2.79 8.11
C PRO A 23 -17.27 3.20 8.60
N THR A 24 -16.59 2.30 9.31
CA THR A 24 -15.20 2.51 9.75
C THR A 24 -14.20 2.26 8.63
N TRP A 25 -14.47 1.22 7.82
CA TRP A 25 -13.54 0.69 6.84
C TRP A 25 -13.97 1.05 5.42
N PHE A 26 -12.97 1.40 4.60
CA PHE A 26 -13.16 1.78 3.20
C PHE A 26 -12.15 1.06 2.34
N MET A 27 -12.59 0.71 1.13
CA MET A 27 -11.76 0.12 0.10
C MET A 27 -11.93 0.82 -1.23
N VAL A 28 -11.04 0.46 -2.17
CA VAL A 28 -11.03 0.97 -3.54
C VAL A 28 -10.81 -0.19 -4.49
N ASP A 29 -11.39 -0.08 -5.67
CA ASP A 29 -11.11 -1.01 -6.76
C ASP A 29 -9.83 -0.58 -7.47
N ILE A 30 -8.97 -1.56 -7.73
CA ILE A 30 -7.74 -1.37 -8.50
C ILE A 30 -7.79 -2.24 -9.74
N LYS A 31 -7.18 -1.74 -10.83
CA LYS A 31 -7.02 -2.49 -12.07
C LYS A 31 -5.54 -2.73 -12.33
N PHE A 32 -5.22 -3.93 -12.76
CA PHE A 32 -3.87 -4.24 -13.26
C PHE A 32 -3.51 -3.29 -14.42
N LYS A 33 -2.37 -2.61 -14.30
CA LYS A 33 -1.85 -1.71 -15.33
C LYS A 33 -0.73 -2.35 -16.13
N LYS A 34 0.33 -2.80 -15.44
CA LYS A 34 1.48 -3.49 -16.03
C LYS A 34 2.22 -4.28 -14.96
N GLN A 35 3.00 -5.25 -15.41
CA GLN A 35 4.02 -5.92 -14.61
C GLN A 35 5.36 -5.23 -14.86
N PHE A 36 6.19 -5.11 -13.81
CA PHE A 36 7.52 -4.53 -13.94
C PHE A 36 8.50 -5.49 -14.62
N LYS A 37 9.45 -4.95 -15.40
CA LYS A 37 10.52 -5.74 -16.04
C LYS A 37 11.42 -6.42 -15.01
N LYS A 38 11.70 -5.72 -13.91
CA LYS A 38 12.48 -6.22 -12.77
C LYS A 38 11.71 -6.03 -11.47
N GLN A 39 11.67 -7.06 -10.63
CA GLN A 39 11.16 -6.92 -9.27
C GLN A 39 12.08 -6.00 -8.46
N VAL A 40 11.48 -5.01 -7.79
CA VAL A 40 12.19 -4.14 -6.84
C VAL A 40 12.00 -4.71 -5.44
N SER A 41 13.08 -5.26 -4.87
CA SER A 41 13.04 -5.88 -3.54
C SER A 41 13.14 -4.86 -2.40
N LEU A 42 12.61 -5.21 -1.22
CA LEU A 42 12.75 -4.38 -0.03
C LEU A 42 14.22 -4.15 0.35
N THR A 43 15.09 -5.14 0.11
CA THR A 43 16.54 -5.02 0.36
C THR A 43 17.16 -3.94 -0.51
N GLU A 44 16.85 -3.91 -1.81
CA GLU A 44 17.32 -2.87 -2.73
C GLU A 44 16.79 -1.49 -2.33
N ILE A 45 15.50 -1.39 -1.95
CA ILE A 45 14.90 -0.13 -1.47
C ILE A 45 15.66 0.40 -0.25
N LYS A 46 15.92 -0.45 0.74
CA LYS A 46 16.65 -0.07 1.97
C LYS A 46 18.10 0.32 1.71
N ALA A 47 18.73 -0.23 0.69
CA ALA A 47 20.10 0.09 0.32
C ALA A 47 20.22 1.42 -0.46
N SER A 48 19.13 1.93 -1.03
CA SER A 48 19.12 3.18 -1.79
C SER A 48 19.15 4.41 -0.87
N LYS A 49 20.14 5.28 -1.08
CA LYS A 49 20.22 6.58 -0.40
C LYS A 49 19.10 7.54 -0.85
N ASP A 50 18.67 7.44 -2.09
CA ASP A 50 17.60 8.27 -2.66
C ASP A 50 16.24 7.98 -2.02
N LEU A 51 16.05 6.78 -1.49
CA LEU A 51 14.83 6.34 -0.81
C LEU A 51 14.95 6.38 0.73
N ALA A 52 16.04 6.94 1.29
CA ALA A 52 16.32 6.88 2.73
C ALA A 52 15.21 7.49 3.61
N LYS A 53 14.40 8.41 3.07
CA LYS A 53 13.29 9.06 3.77
C LYS A 53 11.92 8.41 3.50
N MET A 54 11.87 7.39 2.64
CA MET A 54 10.63 6.75 2.21
C MET A 54 9.91 6.10 3.39
N LYS A 55 8.60 6.40 3.52
CA LYS A 55 7.78 5.94 4.65
C LYS A 55 7.76 4.42 4.82
N LEU A 56 7.98 3.68 3.72
CA LEU A 56 8.03 2.22 3.69
C LEU A 56 9.18 1.64 4.51
N ILE A 57 10.31 2.34 4.59
CA ILE A 57 11.52 1.84 5.27
C ILE A 57 11.83 2.56 6.58
N GLN A 58 10.99 3.51 6.98
CA GLN A 58 11.11 4.18 8.28
C GLN A 58 10.92 3.18 9.42
N LYS A 59 11.80 3.26 10.43
CA LYS A 59 11.77 2.36 11.59
C LYS A 59 10.40 2.43 12.29
N GLY A 60 9.82 1.26 12.56
CA GLY A 60 8.53 1.15 13.27
C GLY A 60 7.30 1.32 12.39
N THR A 61 7.44 1.62 11.09
CA THR A 61 6.30 1.70 10.18
C THR A 61 5.57 0.34 10.10
N ARG A 62 4.23 0.40 10.15
CA ARG A 62 3.31 -0.74 10.01
C ARG A 62 2.14 -0.39 9.09
N LEU A 63 2.27 0.69 8.31
CA LEU A 63 1.22 1.17 7.42
C LEU A 63 1.17 0.29 6.17
N SER A 64 0.00 -0.26 5.85
CA SER A 64 -0.23 -1.01 4.61
C SER A 64 -0.49 -0.11 3.40
N ILE A 65 -1.03 1.09 3.62
CA ILE A 65 -1.28 2.10 2.61
C ILE A 65 -0.47 3.34 2.97
N GLN A 66 0.33 3.84 2.03
CA GLN A 66 1.27 4.92 2.28
C GLN A 66 1.33 5.87 1.08
N PRO A 67 1.46 7.18 1.32
CA PRO A 67 1.75 8.12 0.26
C PRO A 67 3.19 7.91 -0.24
N LEU A 68 3.41 8.18 -1.53
CA LEU A 68 4.73 8.30 -2.15
C LEU A 68 4.88 9.70 -2.73
N THR A 69 6.08 10.26 -2.60
CA THR A 69 6.45 11.45 -3.37
C THR A 69 6.61 11.10 -4.85
N LYS A 70 6.55 12.12 -5.71
CA LYS A 70 6.75 11.94 -7.15
C LYS A 70 8.16 11.42 -7.43
N GLU A 71 9.14 11.92 -6.70
CA GLU A 71 10.56 11.58 -6.83
C GLU A 71 10.82 10.12 -6.47
N GLU A 72 10.29 9.64 -5.34
CA GLU A 72 10.37 8.23 -4.94
C GLU A 72 9.69 7.32 -5.97
N PHE A 73 8.51 7.71 -6.45
CA PHE A 73 7.79 6.93 -7.48
C PHE A 73 8.60 6.80 -8.77
N GLN A 74 9.16 7.90 -9.27
CA GLN A 74 9.99 7.88 -10.48
C GLN A 74 11.28 7.07 -10.28
N TYR A 75 11.88 7.14 -9.09
CA TYR A 75 13.07 6.36 -8.78
C TYR A 75 12.78 4.85 -8.74
N LEU A 76 11.67 4.44 -8.11
CA LEU A 76 11.23 3.04 -8.09
C LEU A 76 10.93 2.50 -9.50
N LEU A 77 10.34 3.32 -10.38
CA LEU A 77 10.14 2.95 -11.78
C LEU A 77 11.49 2.69 -12.50
N LYS A 78 12.48 3.54 -12.30
CA LYS A 78 13.83 3.32 -12.86
C LYS A 78 14.47 2.04 -12.31
N MET A 79 14.36 1.78 -11.01
CA MET A 79 14.84 0.52 -10.40
C MET A 79 14.16 -0.71 -11.00
N ALA A 80 12.87 -0.58 -11.34
CA ALA A 80 12.07 -1.60 -11.99
C ALA A 80 12.37 -1.80 -13.49
N GLY A 81 13.21 -0.94 -14.09
CA GLY A 81 13.57 -0.97 -15.51
C GLY A 81 12.53 -0.32 -16.42
N GLU A 82 11.68 0.56 -15.86
CA GLU A 82 10.61 1.28 -16.57
C GLU A 82 11.05 2.61 -17.17
#